data_AF-A0A950Z6J0-F1
#
_entry.id   AF-A0A950Z6J0-F1
#
_cell.length_a   1.000
_cell.length_b   1.000
_cell.length_c   1.000
_cell.angle_alpha   90.00
_cell.angle_beta   90.00
_cell.angle_gamma   90.00
#
_symmetry.space_group_name_H-M   'P 1'
#
loop_
_entity.id
_entity.type
_entity.pdbx_description
1 polymer ?
#
loop_
_entity_poly.entity_id
_entity_poly.type
_entity_poly.pdbx_seq_one_letter_code
_entity_poly.pdbx_strand_id
1 'polypeptide(L)'
;MALERIFRELPDSIRKLRDSMLALQLTIREDFPLHGSVVLVDQFGDAVDDSLGWLEDSLTAAIEVQECAKRPVDIDRARRALAICQEQFHRMVRRFDSDLVSYEKLKDLTGFGRSRRGEWLGWVKSVRKGLDECRQPMEEVSKALLACWQEIAEHAHVSSVSVQATNIGQQIAAP
;
A
#
# COMPACT_ATOMS: atom_id res chain seq x y z
N MET A 1 19.99 -10.20 5.69
CA MET A 1 20.70 -9.46 4.60
C MET A 1 19.91 -8.18 4.29
N ALA A 2 20.46 -7.20 3.56
CA ALA A 2 19.77 -5.93 3.27
C ALA A 2 18.39 -6.15 2.61
N LEU A 3 18.34 -6.98 1.56
CA LEU A 3 17.12 -7.42 0.86
C LEU A 3 16.03 -7.96 1.80
N GLU A 4 16.37 -8.90 2.69
CA GLU A 4 15.41 -9.52 3.60
C GLU A 4 14.82 -8.52 4.61
N ARG A 5 15.61 -7.54 5.05
CA ARG A 5 15.13 -6.47 5.93
C ARG A 5 14.16 -5.56 5.19
N ILE A 6 14.53 -5.10 3.99
CA ILE A 6 13.70 -4.18 3.19
C ILE A 6 12.38 -4.85 2.77
N PHE A 7 12.43 -6.11 2.35
CA PHE A 7 11.22 -6.86 2.02
C PHE A 7 10.32 -7.13 3.24
N ARG A 8 10.86 -7.13 4.47
CA ARG A 8 10.07 -7.23 5.70
C ARG A 8 9.38 -5.92 6.07
N GLU A 9 9.98 -4.77 5.75
CA GLU A 9 9.41 -3.45 6.06
C GLU A 9 8.13 -3.17 5.27
N LEU A 10 8.00 -3.71 4.05
CA LEU A 10 6.82 -3.53 3.20
C LEU A 10 5.52 -4.05 3.84
N PRO A 11 5.37 -5.34 4.22
CA PRO A 11 4.14 -5.82 4.83
C PRO A 11 3.85 -5.12 6.17
N ASP A 12 4.87 -4.73 6.93
CA ASP A 12 4.67 -3.97 8.18
C ASP A 12 4.08 -2.59 7.93
N SER A 13 4.56 -1.87 6.90
CA SER A 13 3.98 -0.58 6.51
C SER A 13 2.53 -0.70 6.02
N ILE A 14 2.21 -1.75 5.25
CA ILE A 14 0.84 -2.00 4.77
C ILE A 14 -0.11 -2.32 5.93
N ARG A 15 0.33 -3.11 6.92
CA ARG A 15 -0.47 -3.39 8.12
C ARG A 15 -0.83 -2.11 8.88
N LYS A 16 0.12 -1.20 9.09
CA LYS A 16 -0.14 0.09 9.76
C LYS A 16 -1.21 0.91 9.03
N LEU A 17 -1.13 0.96 7.70
CA LEU A 17 -2.12 1.65 6.89
C LEU A 17 -3.49 0.98 7.00
N ARG A 18 -3.53 -0.35 6.91
CA ARG A 18 -4.77 -1.11 7.09
C ARG A 18 -5.39 -0.84 8.47
N ASP A 19 -4.60 -0.87 9.53
CA ASP A 19 -5.10 -0.63 10.88
C ASP A 19 -5.69 0.79 11.02
N SER A 20 -5.09 1.78 10.35
CA SER A 20 -5.63 3.15 10.28
C SER A 20 -6.95 3.22 9.49
N MET A 21 -7.03 2.48 8.37
CA MET A 21 -8.26 2.39 7.55
C MET A 21 -9.39 1.63 8.27
N LEU A 22 -9.07 0.61 9.06
CA LEU A 22 -10.02 -0.09 9.91
C LEU A 22 -10.56 0.84 11.01
N ALA A 23 -9.70 1.62 11.66
CA ALA A 23 -10.15 2.62 12.63
C ALA A 23 -11.12 3.64 12.00
N LEU A 24 -10.81 4.10 10.78
CA LEU A 24 -11.70 4.97 10.00
C LEU A 24 -13.03 4.27 9.66
N GLN A 25 -12.99 3.01 9.24
CA GLN A 25 -14.18 2.21 8.93
C GLN A 25 -15.11 2.12 10.14
N LEU A 26 -14.57 1.83 11.33
CA LEU A 26 -15.34 1.79 12.58
C LEU A 26 -16.00 3.15 12.87
N THR A 27 -15.27 4.25 12.71
CA THR A 27 -15.84 5.59 12.89
C THR A 27 -16.99 5.87 11.91
N ILE A 28 -16.87 5.41 10.66
CA ILE A 28 -17.91 5.63 9.63
C ILE A 28 -19.12 4.72 9.87
N ARG A 29 -18.90 3.43 10.13
CA ARG A 29 -19.95 2.39 10.15
C ARG A 29 -20.57 2.15 11.52
N GLU A 30 -19.86 2.41 12.61
CA GLU A 30 -20.32 2.08 13.97
C GLU A 30 -20.60 3.34 14.81
N ASP A 31 -19.75 4.37 14.69
CA ASP A 31 -19.86 5.58 15.53
C ASP A 31 -20.76 6.68 14.93
N PHE A 32 -21.50 6.39 13.86
CA PHE A 32 -22.37 7.39 13.23
C PHE A 32 -23.65 7.64 14.06
N PRO A 33 -24.16 8.89 14.14
CA PRO A 33 -25.38 9.17 14.90
C PRO A 33 -26.62 8.45 14.32
N LEU A 34 -27.44 7.84 15.20
CA LEU A 34 -28.55 6.92 14.86
C LEU A 34 -29.72 7.53 14.06
N HIS A 35 -29.79 8.86 13.92
CA HIS A 35 -30.94 9.55 13.33
C HIS A 35 -30.52 10.50 12.21
N GLY A 36 -30.55 10.02 10.96
CA GLY A 36 -30.22 10.84 9.78
C GLY A 36 -30.05 10.04 8.50
N SER A 37 -29.85 10.77 7.40
CA SER A 37 -29.69 10.17 6.06
C SER A 37 -28.40 9.33 6.01
N VAL A 38 -28.56 8.06 5.66
CA VAL A 38 -27.52 7.03 5.63
C VAL A 38 -26.65 7.11 4.37
N VAL A 39 -27.11 7.77 3.31
CA VAL A 39 -26.47 7.71 1.98
C VAL A 39 -25.02 8.19 1.98
N LEU A 40 -24.70 9.28 2.67
CA LEU A 40 -23.31 9.77 2.72
C LEU A 40 -22.42 8.83 3.55
N VAL A 41 -22.97 8.27 4.63
CA VAL A 41 -22.28 7.27 5.47
C VAL A 41 -22.01 6.01 4.66
N ASP A 42 -22.99 5.53 3.89
CA ASP A 42 -22.87 4.38 3.01
C ASP A 42 -21.80 4.60 1.94
N GLN A 43 -21.81 5.75 1.26
CA GLN A 43 -20.82 6.06 0.23
C GLN A 43 -19.39 6.07 0.76
N PHE A 44 -19.16 6.70 1.93
CA PHE A 44 -17.86 6.72 2.56
C PHE A 44 -17.47 5.32 3.06
N GLY A 45 -18.43 4.58 3.62
CA GLY A 45 -18.23 3.22 4.08
C GLY A 45 -17.82 2.30 2.94
N ASP A 46 -18.54 2.32 1.82
CA ASP A 46 -18.27 1.48 0.65
C ASP A 46 -16.88 1.80 0.06
N ALA A 47 -16.52 3.08 -0.02
CA ALA A 47 -15.20 3.48 -0.50
C ALA A 47 -14.05 3.02 0.44
N VAL A 48 -14.28 3.03 1.76
CA VAL A 48 -13.32 2.48 2.73
C VAL A 48 -13.24 0.95 2.64
N ASP A 49 -14.37 0.28 2.47
CA ASP A 49 -14.44 -1.19 2.33
C ASP A 49 -13.70 -1.67 1.07
N ASP A 50 -13.94 -1.01 -0.07
CA ASP A 50 -13.21 -1.24 -1.33
C ASP A 50 -11.69 -1.08 -1.10
N SER A 51 -11.31 0.00 -0.42
CA SER A 51 -9.92 0.34 -0.13
C SER A 51 -9.24 -0.69 0.77
N LEU A 52 -9.95 -1.21 1.77
CA LEU A 52 -9.48 -2.29 2.64
C LEU A 52 -9.30 -3.59 1.86
N GLY A 53 -10.19 -3.91 0.92
CA GLY A 53 -10.03 -5.06 0.02
C GLY A 53 -8.71 -5.03 -0.76
N TRP A 54 -8.40 -3.91 -1.40
CA TRP A 54 -7.13 -3.76 -2.12
C TRP A 54 -5.91 -3.74 -1.20
N LEU A 55 -6.03 -3.25 0.04
CA LEU A 55 -4.95 -3.32 1.03
C LEU A 55 -4.65 -4.75 1.46
N GLU A 56 -5.67 -5.59 1.62
CA GLU A 56 -5.47 -7.02 1.93
C GLU A 56 -4.82 -7.78 0.76
N ASP A 57 -5.23 -7.49 -0.48
CA ASP A 57 -4.57 -8.03 -1.67
C ASP A 57 -3.10 -7.58 -1.76
N SER A 58 -2.84 -6.30 -1.48
CA SER A 58 -1.49 -5.73 -1.44
C SER A 58 -0.64 -6.37 -0.34
N LEU A 59 -1.21 -6.57 0.86
CA LEU A 59 -0.53 -7.23 1.98
C LEU A 59 -0.17 -8.68 1.67
N THR A 60 -1.10 -9.41 1.04
CA THR A 60 -0.86 -10.80 0.61
C THR A 60 0.33 -10.87 -0.35
N ALA A 61 0.36 -9.98 -1.35
CA ALA A 61 1.47 -9.89 -2.30
C ALA A 61 2.78 -9.45 -1.62
N ALA A 62 2.75 -8.52 -0.65
CA ALA A 62 3.92 -8.10 0.11
C ALA A 62 4.51 -9.22 0.98
N ILE A 63 3.67 -10.06 1.57
CA ILE A 63 4.11 -11.26 2.28
C ILE A 63 4.81 -12.22 1.30
N GLU A 64 4.28 -12.40 0.08
CA GLU A 64 4.95 -13.20 -0.93
C GLU A 64 6.32 -12.63 -1.32
N VAL A 65 6.45 -11.30 -1.46
CA VAL A 65 7.76 -10.64 -1.67
C VAL A 65 8.73 -11.01 -0.56
N GLN A 66 8.30 -10.92 0.70
CA GLN A 66 9.11 -11.30 1.85
C GLN A 66 9.56 -12.77 1.82
N GLU A 67 8.65 -13.69 1.45
CA GLU A 67 8.97 -15.10 1.32
C GLU A 67 10.04 -15.36 0.24
N CYS A 68 10.06 -14.58 -0.84
CA CYS A 68 11.04 -14.71 -1.92
C CYS A 68 12.47 -14.30 -1.52
N ALA A 69 12.64 -13.56 -0.41
CA ALA A 69 13.97 -13.26 0.15
C ALA A 69 14.56 -14.41 0.99
N LYS A 70 13.77 -15.45 1.30
CA LYS A 70 14.28 -16.67 1.97
C LYS A 70 15.15 -17.47 1.00
N ARG A 71 16.05 -18.31 1.52
CA ARG A 71 16.97 -19.09 0.67
C ARG A 71 16.27 -20.33 0.08
N PRO A 72 16.44 -20.62 -1.23
CA PRO A 72 17.16 -19.81 -2.24
C PRO A 72 16.36 -18.56 -2.65
N VAL A 73 17.06 -17.44 -2.82
CA VAL A 73 16.44 -16.15 -3.17
C VAL A 73 15.89 -16.21 -4.59
N ASP A 74 14.62 -15.85 -4.78
CA ASP A 74 13.94 -15.81 -6.08
C ASP A 74 13.53 -14.37 -6.43
N ILE A 75 14.43 -13.65 -7.09
CA ILE A 75 14.24 -12.24 -7.45
C ILE A 75 13.12 -12.06 -8.50
N ASP A 76 12.96 -13.02 -9.41
CA ASP A 76 11.94 -12.92 -10.46
C ASP A 76 10.53 -13.08 -9.90
N ARG A 77 10.36 -14.01 -8.94
CA ARG A 77 9.09 -14.14 -8.22
C ARG A 77 8.83 -12.93 -7.33
N ALA A 78 9.84 -12.44 -6.61
CA ALA A 78 9.73 -11.21 -5.82
C ALA A 78 9.27 -10.03 -6.69
N ARG A 79 9.83 -9.88 -7.90
CA ARG A 79 9.48 -8.82 -8.85
C ARG A 79 8.01 -8.88 -9.28
N ARG A 80 7.48 -10.07 -9.57
CA ARG A 80 6.07 -10.24 -9.95
C ARG A 80 5.14 -9.93 -8.79
N ALA A 81 5.44 -10.45 -7.59
CA ALA A 81 4.66 -10.18 -6.40
C ALA A 81 4.67 -8.68 -6.04
N LEU A 82 5.82 -8.01 -6.17
CA LEU A 82 5.95 -6.58 -5.90
C LEU A 82 5.14 -5.73 -6.90
N ALA A 83 5.09 -6.13 -8.18
CA ALA A 83 4.26 -5.47 -9.17
C ALA A 83 2.76 -5.57 -8.83
N ILE A 84 2.29 -6.74 -8.37
CA ILE A 84 0.91 -6.93 -7.90
C ILE A 84 0.65 -6.05 -6.69
N CYS A 85 1.55 -6.07 -5.69
CA CYS A 85 1.45 -5.26 -4.49
C CYS A 85 1.30 -3.76 -4.80
N GLN A 86 2.15 -3.23 -5.69
CA GLN A 86 2.11 -1.83 -6.11
C GLN A 86 0.83 -1.47 -6.87
N GLU A 87 0.36 -2.34 -7.78
CA GLU A 87 -0.86 -2.10 -8.53
C GLU A 87 -2.08 -1.98 -7.61
N GLN A 88 -2.22 -2.89 -6.64
CA GLN A 88 -3.32 -2.84 -5.67
C GLN A 88 -3.22 -1.61 -4.77
N PHE A 89 -2.02 -1.29 -4.29
CA PHE A 89 -1.78 -0.07 -3.52
C PHE A 89 -2.15 1.19 -4.30
N HIS A 90 -1.76 1.29 -5.57
CA HIS A 90 -2.12 2.43 -6.43
C HIS A 90 -3.63 2.55 -6.66
N ARG A 91 -4.36 1.44 -6.81
CA ARG A 91 -5.83 1.47 -6.91
C ARG A 91 -6.46 2.05 -5.66
N MET A 92 -6.00 1.59 -4.49
CA MET A 92 -6.44 2.13 -3.21
C MET A 92 -6.15 3.62 -3.08
N VAL A 93 -4.93 4.07 -3.36
CA VAL A 93 -4.58 5.50 -3.28
C VAL A 93 -5.47 6.34 -4.20
N ARG A 94 -5.70 5.90 -5.44
CA ARG A 94 -6.59 6.63 -6.36
C ARG A 94 -8.01 6.77 -5.82
N ARG A 95 -8.57 5.69 -5.28
CA ARG A 95 -9.92 5.69 -4.67
C ARG A 95 -9.96 6.59 -3.44
N PHE A 96 -8.94 6.52 -2.60
CA PHE A 96 -8.81 7.38 -1.43
C PHE A 96 -8.84 8.86 -1.85
N ASP A 97 -8.03 9.22 -2.85
CA ASP A 97 -7.96 10.59 -3.37
C ASP A 97 -9.26 11.05 -4.03
N SER A 98 -9.92 10.21 -4.84
CA SER A 98 -11.14 10.60 -5.56
C SER A 98 -12.38 10.65 -4.67
N ASP A 99 -12.54 9.65 -3.80
CA ASP A 99 -13.83 9.37 -3.17
C ASP A 99 -13.86 9.68 -1.67
N LEU A 100 -12.71 9.81 -1.02
CA LEU A 100 -12.63 10.07 0.41
C LEU A 100 -12.09 11.47 0.73
N VAL A 101 -11.01 11.91 0.05
CA VAL A 101 -10.34 13.18 0.38
C VAL A 101 -10.41 14.25 -0.72
N SER A 102 -11.14 14.00 -1.81
CA SER A 102 -11.37 15.04 -2.80
C SER A 102 -12.08 16.24 -2.18
N TYR A 103 -11.79 17.43 -2.72
CA TYR A 103 -12.33 18.69 -2.19
C TYR A 103 -13.87 18.65 -2.12
N GLU A 104 -14.52 18.11 -3.14
CA GLU A 104 -15.98 17.98 -3.22
C GLU A 104 -16.51 17.08 -2.09
N LYS A 105 -15.90 15.90 -1.89
CA LYS A 105 -16.31 14.95 -0.84
C LYS A 105 -16.13 15.53 0.56
N LEU A 106 -15.01 16.19 0.81
CA LEU A 106 -14.77 16.85 2.11
C LEU A 106 -15.69 18.04 2.34
N LYS A 107 -16.04 18.79 1.29
CA LYS A 107 -17.01 19.89 1.35
C LYS A 107 -18.40 19.36 1.67
N ASP A 108 -18.83 18.29 0.99
CA ASP A 108 -20.14 17.66 1.21
C ASP A 108 -20.25 17.11 2.63
N LEU A 109 -19.22 16.40 3.10
CA LEU A 109 -19.13 15.92 4.48
C LEU A 109 -19.21 17.06 5.50
N THR A 110 -18.49 18.15 5.26
CA THR A 110 -18.52 19.32 6.15
C THR A 110 -19.88 20.03 6.11
N GLY A 111 -20.48 20.17 4.94
CA GLY A 111 -21.82 20.75 4.76
C GLY A 111 -22.90 19.94 5.47
N PHE A 112 -22.80 18.61 5.38
CA PHE A 112 -23.66 17.67 6.07
C PHE A 112 -23.58 17.80 7.60
N GLY A 113 -22.36 17.84 8.15
CA GLY A 113 -22.19 18.05 9.61
C GLY A 113 -22.74 19.39 10.08
N ARG A 114 -22.61 20.46 9.28
CA ARG A 114 -23.13 21.80 9.61
C ARG A 114 -24.66 21.89 9.55
N SER A 115 -25.29 21.19 8.59
CA SER A 115 -26.75 21.22 8.44
C SER A 115 -27.46 20.45 9.55
N ARG A 116 -26.87 19.33 9.98
CA ARG A 116 -27.42 18.48 11.06
C ARG A 116 -27.06 18.97 12.47
N ARG A 117 -25.89 19.59 12.64
CA ARG A 117 -25.36 20.11 13.93
C ARG A 117 -25.22 19.01 14.99
N GLY A 118 -24.81 19.40 16.21
CA GLY A 118 -24.71 18.48 17.35
C GLY A 118 -23.70 17.35 17.11
N GLU A 119 -24.12 16.12 17.41
CA GLU A 119 -23.31 14.90 17.28
C GLU A 119 -22.76 14.70 15.86
N TRP A 120 -23.53 15.08 14.83
CA TRP A 120 -23.09 15.00 13.44
C TRP A 120 -21.86 15.85 13.13
N LEU A 121 -21.73 17.02 13.78
CA LEU A 121 -20.54 17.85 13.60
C LEU A 121 -19.32 17.24 14.29
N GLY A 122 -19.53 16.56 15.42
CA GLY A 122 -18.48 15.79 16.11
C GLY A 122 -18.01 14.61 15.27
N TRP A 123 -18.95 13.80 14.78
CA TRP A 123 -18.69 12.66 13.90
C TRP A 123 -17.92 13.08 12.63
N VAL A 124 -18.35 14.14 11.93
CA VAL A 124 -17.62 14.66 10.75
C VAL A 124 -16.17 15.04 11.08
N LYS A 125 -15.93 15.64 12.26
CA LYS A 125 -14.56 15.95 12.69
C LYS A 125 -13.74 14.69 12.91
N SER A 126 -14.33 13.66 13.52
CA SER A 126 -13.68 12.36 13.72
C SER A 126 -13.34 11.67 12.40
N VAL A 127 -14.28 11.63 11.44
CA VAL A 127 -14.04 11.07 10.10
C VAL A 127 -12.90 11.80 9.41
N ARG A 128 -12.90 13.14 9.42
CA ARG A 128 -11.82 13.93 8.82
C ARG A 128 -10.47 13.67 9.48
N LYS A 129 -10.45 13.56 10.81
CA LYS A 129 -9.24 13.19 11.55
C LYS A 129 -8.72 11.82 11.12
N GLY A 130 -9.59 10.81 11.02
CA GLY A 130 -9.21 9.47 10.56
C GLY A 130 -8.66 9.47 9.12
N LEU A 131 -9.26 10.27 8.22
CA LEU A 131 -8.74 10.48 6.87
C LEU A 131 -7.33 11.10 6.87
N ASP A 132 -7.11 12.12 7.72
CA ASP A 132 -5.79 12.75 7.85
C ASP A 132 -4.75 11.79 8.45
N GLU A 133 -5.14 10.93 9.41
CA GLU A 133 -4.29 9.92 10.03
C GLU A 133 -3.83 8.83 9.04
N CYS A 134 -4.58 8.58 7.97
CA CYS A 134 -4.20 7.61 6.92
C CYS A 134 -3.05 8.12 6.02
N ARG A 135 -2.77 9.42 5.98
CA ARG A 135 -1.78 10.03 5.06
C ARG A 135 -0.36 9.55 5.30
N GLN A 136 0.08 9.56 6.56
CA GLN A 136 1.44 9.16 6.90
C GLN A 136 1.68 7.66 6.59
N PRO A 137 0.83 6.71 7.02
CA PRO A 137 0.99 5.32 6.64
C PRO A 137 0.98 5.07 5.13
N MET A 138 0.19 5.80 4.34
CA MET A 138 0.27 5.73 2.87
C MET A 138 1.65 6.15 2.34
N GLU A 139 2.23 7.23 2.87
CA GLU A 139 3.57 7.66 2.50
C GLU A 139 4.63 6.61 2.90
N GLU A 140 4.49 5.99 4.08
CA GLU A 140 5.36 4.90 4.53
C GLU A 140 5.33 3.70 3.57
N VAL A 141 4.13 3.29 3.10
CA VAL A 141 3.99 2.20 2.11
C VAL A 141 4.64 2.58 0.79
N SER A 142 4.43 3.80 0.30
CA SER A 142 5.06 4.28 -0.94
C SER A 142 6.59 4.25 -0.88
N LYS A 143 7.17 4.68 0.25
CA LYS A 143 8.62 4.61 0.50
C LYS A 143 9.12 3.16 0.57
N ALA A 144 8.39 2.27 1.24
CA ALA A 144 8.76 0.86 1.34
C ALA A 144 8.72 0.15 -0.03
N LEU A 145 7.71 0.45 -0.86
CA LEU A 145 7.63 -0.04 -2.23
C LEU A 145 8.84 0.42 -3.06
N LEU A 146 9.19 1.70 -2.99
CA LEU A 146 10.35 2.24 -3.69
C LEU A 146 11.65 1.53 -3.26
N ALA A 147 11.86 1.34 -1.96
CA ALA A 147 13.03 0.64 -1.44
C ALA A 147 13.10 -0.81 -1.94
N CYS A 148 11.97 -1.52 -2.00
CA CYS A 148 11.93 -2.88 -2.55
C CYS A 148 12.32 -2.91 -4.04
N TRP A 149 11.86 -1.95 -4.84
CA TRP A 149 12.24 -1.86 -6.25
C TRP A 149 13.73 -1.54 -6.44
N GLN A 150 14.30 -0.68 -5.61
CA GLN A 150 15.72 -0.36 -5.64
C GLN A 150 16.57 -1.61 -5.38
N GLU A 151 16.24 -2.39 -4.36
CA GLU A 151 16.95 -3.64 -4.06
C GLU A 151 16.84 -4.66 -5.21
N ILE A 152 15.65 -4.84 -5.79
CA ILE A 152 15.50 -5.74 -6.95
C ILE A 152 16.37 -5.28 -8.12
N ALA A 153 16.41 -3.97 -8.39
CA ALA A 153 17.24 -3.42 -9.45
C ALA A 153 18.74 -3.64 -9.18
N GLU A 154 19.21 -3.41 -7.95
CA GLU A 154 20.61 -3.64 -7.57
C GLU A 154 21.02 -5.11 -7.72
N HIS A 155 20.16 -6.03 -7.31
CA HIS A 155 20.40 -7.48 -7.43
C HIS A 155 20.35 -8.00 -8.87
N ALA A 156 19.59 -7.37 -9.77
CA ALA A 156 19.56 -7.74 -11.19
C ALA A 156 20.90 -7.49 -11.90
N HIS A 157 21.67 -6.49 -11.48
CA HIS A 157 22.97 -6.16 -12.09
C HIS A 157 24.07 -7.17 -11.71
N VAL A 158 24.02 -7.75 -10.50
CA VAL A 158 25.03 -8.71 -10.02
C VAL A 158 24.97 -10.03 -10.79
N SER A 159 23.77 -10.47 -11.18
CA SER A 159 23.58 -11.72 -11.94
C SER A 159 24.04 -11.62 -13.41
N SER A 160 24.18 -10.41 -13.97
CA SER A 160 24.55 -10.19 -15.38
C SER A 160 26.06 -10.21 -15.66
N VAL A 161 26.92 -10.23 -14.64
CA VAL A 161 28.39 -10.07 -14.81
C VAL A 161 29.15 -11.41 -14.89
N SER A 162 28.45 -12.55 -14.95
CA SER A 162 29.10 -13.84 -15.25
C SER A 162 29.40 -13.98 -16.75
N VAL A 163 30.30 -13.14 -17.26
CA VAL A 163 30.92 -13.34 -18.58
C VAL A 163 31.85 -14.54 -18.44
N GLN A 164 31.54 -15.60 -19.18
CA GLN A 164 32.42 -16.74 -19.40
C GLN A 164 33.79 -16.24 -19.89
N ALA A 165 34.76 -16.18 -18.99
CA ALA A 165 36.17 -16.24 -19.36
C ALA A 165 36.43 -17.68 -19.86
N THR A 166 35.98 -17.98 -21.07
CA THR A 166 36.39 -19.19 -21.77
C THR A 166 37.87 -19.02 -22.05
N ASN A 167 38.70 -19.69 -21.26
CA ASN A 167 40.13 -19.89 -21.55
C ASN A 167 40.26 -20.51 -22.94
N ILE A 168 40.43 -19.68 -23.97
CA ILE A 168 40.95 -20.12 -25.26
C ILE A 168 42.44 -20.39 -25.04
N GLY A 169 42.76 -21.61 -24.63
CA GLY A 169 44.12 -22.11 -24.64
C GLY A 169 44.64 -22.12 -26.08
N GLN A 170 45.54 -21.20 -26.40
CA GLN A 170 46.35 -21.27 -27.62
C GLN A 170 47.22 -22.53 -27.55
N GLN A 171 46.89 -23.56 -28.33
CA GLN A 171 47.83 -24.64 -28.63
C GLN A 171 48.87 -24.08 -29.62
N ILE A 172 50.05 -23.74 -29.10
CA ILE A 172 51.22 -23.47 -29.92
C ILE A 172 51.82 -24.82 -30.33
N ALA A 173 51.63 -25.21 -31.59
CA ALA A 173 52.41 -26.26 -32.21
C ALA A 173 53.76 -25.64 -32.66
N ALA A 174 54.86 -26.09 -32.04
CA ALA A 174 56.22 -25.81 -32.50
C ALA A 174 56.70 -26.92 -33.47
N PRO A 175 57.57 -26.58 -34.44
CA PRO A 175 58.02 -27.48 -35.51
C PRO A 175 58.97 -28.60 -35.06
#